data_AF-A0A7W1M597-F1
#
_entry.id   AF-A0A7W1M597-F1
#
_cell.length_a   1.000
_cell.length_b   1.000
_cell.length_c   1.000
_cell.angle_alpha   90.00
_cell.angle_beta   90.00
_cell.angle_gamma   90.00
#
_symmetry.space_group_name_H-M   'P 1'
#
loop_
_entity.id
_entity.type
_entity.pdbx_description
1 polymer ?
#
loop_
_entity_poly.entity_id
_entity_poly.type
_entity_poly.pdbx_seq_one_letter_code
_entity_poly.pdbx_strand_id
1 'polypeptide(L)'
;MYARRRRLPLIAVPLLVVVAVAGYMVGYRHAPASTAVTLEKTSRIVSGADVLLEFPSSWQRTRAPVAIPGLALARELALVAAGTHEQAGLISGQLTAGEPSPLPASFRKVLLGVPKTELLDFLGGQAYRYSGLQISGYPAGQALNLYVIPNPGNGPTAIGCYAPKRYVAILSECEQIVAKLTLVGQSQFDLTPDAGYAKQLGAAIHTLDSERLALRRRIHESKRPTQLGVLATTLAAKFAAAAAGLSPLEPPIAAGAAQAALGSSLLAAESAYRALSHRASEAGESSYVAQLARVERAEMGVDEGLESFALLGYGRS
;
A
#
# COMPACT_ATOMS: atom_id res chain seq x y z
N MET A 1 42.02 29.68 70.00
CA MET A 1 40.73 30.37 69.79
C MET A 1 39.79 29.44 69.05
N TYR A 2 38.64 29.12 69.66
CA TYR A 2 37.72 28.05 69.29
C TYR A 2 36.86 28.37 68.06
N ALA A 3 36.75 27.42 67.14
CA ALA A 3 35.83 27.44 66.01
C ALA A 3 34.37 27.29 66.47
N ARG A 4 33.50 28.24 66.09
CA ARG A 4 32.07 28.22 66.43
C ARG A 4 31.25 27.75 65.22
N ARG A 5 30.91 26.46 65.20
CA ARG A 5 29.90 25.87 64.31
C ARG A 5 28.54 26.56 64.54
N ARG A 6 28.01 27.28 63.55
CA ARG A 6 26.58 27.65 63.52
C ARG A 6 25.81 26.56 62.81
N ARG A 7 25.11 25.73 63.60
CA ARG A 7 24.06 24.83 63.10
C ARG A 7 22.86 25.68 62.72
N LEU A 8 22.55 25.75 61.42
CA LEU A 8 21.28 26.29 60.95
C LEU A 8 20.17 25.26 61.22
N PRO A 9 18.99 25.69 61.69
CA PRO A 9 17.92 24.80 62.11
C PRO A 9 17.31 24.07 60.91
N LEU A 10 17.30 22.74 61.02
CA LEU A 10 16.80 21.76 60.05
C LEU A 10 15.26 21.72 59.95
N ILE A 11 14.60 22.86 60.16
CA ILE A 11 13.13 22.99 60.27
C ILE A 11 12.54 23.88 59.16
N ALA A 12 13.37 24.56 58.35
CA ALA A 12 12.89 25.44 57.27
C ALA A 12 12.54 24.71 55.95
N VAL A 13 13.02 23.47 55.76
CA VAL A 13 12.80 22.71 54.51
C VAL A 13 11.38 22.10 54.40
N PRO A 14 10.75 21.52 55.44
CA PRO A 14 9.43 20.91 55.26
C PRO A 14 8.30 21.95 55.10
N LEU A 15 8.46 23.18 55.59
CA LEU A 15 7.43 24.23 55.50
C LEU A 15 7.29 24.79 54.07
N LEU A 16 8.40 24.89 53.33
CA LEU A 16 8.41 25.39 51.95
C LEU A 16 7.75 24.41 50.96
N VAL A 17 7.87 23.10 51.21
CA VAL A 17 7.23 22.06 50.39
C VAL A 17 5.72 22.06 50.58
N VAL A 18 5.21 22.29 51.79
CA VAL A 18 3.76 22.36 52.06
C VAL A 18 3.11 23.60 51.43
N VAL A 19 3.80 24.76 51.45
CA VAL A 19 3.29 25.98 50.79
C VAL A 19 3.27 25.83 49.27
N ALA A 20 4.25 25.16 48.67
CA ALA A 20 4.28 24.90 47.22
C ALA A 20 3.15 23.96 46.76
N VAL A 21 2.80 22.94 47.57
CA VAL A 21 1.69 22.01 47.25
C VAL A 21 0.31 22.67 47.45
N ALA A 22 0.16 23.53 48.47
CA ALA A 22 -1.08 24.29 48.68
C ALA A 22 -1.30 25.36 47.60
N GLY A 23 -0.24 26.05 47.14
CA GLY A 23 -0.32 27.00 46.03
C GLY A 23 -0.72 26.35 44.70
N TYR A 24 -0.23 25.13 44.45
CA TYR A 24 -0.58 24.37 43.25
C TYR A 24 -2.06 23.90 43.23
N MET A 25 -2.65 23.59 44.40
CA MET A 25 -4.06 23.17 44.47
C MET A 25 -5.07 24.33 44.45
N VAL A 26 -4.69 25.54 44.90
CA VAL A 26 -5.59 26.72 44.86
C VAL A 26 -5.51 27.43 43.50
N GLY A 27 -4.36 27.40 42.82
CA GLY A 27 -4.19 27.96 41.47
C GLY A 27 -4.94 27.22 40.35
N TYR A 28 -5.39 25.98 40.59
CA TYR A 28 -6.10 25.18 39.59
C TYR A 28 -7.62 25.39 39.56
N ARG A 29 -8.18 26.24 40.45
CA ARG A 29 -9.64 26.41 40.55
C ARG A 29 -10.20 27.74 40.04
N HIS A 30 -9.37 28.72 39.67
CA HIS A 30 -9.83 29.98 39.09
C HIS A 30 -8.84 30.51 38.04
N ALA A 31 -8.76 29.84 36.89
CA ALA A 31 -8.31 30.50 35.67
C ALA A 31 -9.53 31.23 35.06
N PRO A 32 -9.46 32.54 34.81
CA PRO A 32 -10.55 33.27 34.16
C PRO A 32 -10.73 32.72 32.75
N ALA A 33 -11.98 32.49 32.38
CA ALA A 33 -12.40 32.10 31.05
C ALA A 33 -12.00 33.19 30.05
N SER A 34 -10.83 33.03 29.43
CA SER A 34 -10.59 33.56 28.11
C SER A 34 -11.44 32.73 27.16
N THR A 35 -12.49 33.35 26.63
CA THR A 35 -13.39 32.83 25.60
C THR A 35 -12.62 32.46 24.33
N ALA A 36 -11.97 31.30 24.36
CA ALA A 36 -11.79 30.47 23.18
C ALA A 36 -12.83 29.36 23.34
N VAL A 37 -13.89 29.42 22.54
CA VAL A 37 -14.79 28.28 22.36
C VAL A 37 -14.00 27.22 21.58
N THR A 38 -13.11 26.49 22.27
CA THR A 38 -12.74 25.16 21.83
C THR A 38 -13.97 24.30 22.09
N LEU A 39 -14.80 24.12 21.07
CA LEU A 39 -15.68 22.96 21.01
C LEU A 39 -14.75 21.75 21.16
N GLU A 40 -14.65 21.17 22.37
CA GLU A 40 -14.09 19.85 22.54
C GLU A 40 -14.93 18.92 21.67
N LYS A 41 -14.42 18.62 20.48
CA LYS A 41 -15.05 17.73 19.54
C LYS A 41 -14.96 16.35 20.17
N THR A 42 -16.01 15.94 20.91
CA THR A 42 -16.05 14.64 21.57
C THR A 42 -15.75 13.57 20.53
N SER A 43 -14.62 12.89 20.68
CA SER A 43 -14.20 11.80 19.82
C SER A 43 -14.68 10.47 20.37
N ARG A 44 -14.84 9.51 19.46
CA ARG A 44 -15.20 8.12 19.76
C ARG A 44 -14.12 7.23 19.21
N ILE A 45 -13.95 6.07 19.84
CA ILE A 45 -12.94 5.09 19.46
C ILE A 45 -13.63 3.80 19.02
N VAL A 46 -13.12 3.19 17.96
CA VAL A 46 -13.51 1.85 17.50
C VAL A 46 -12.27 1.04 17.15
N SER A 47 -12.32 -0.26 17.42
CA SER A 47 -11.33 -1.22 16.95
C SER A 47 -11.95 -2.12 15.87
N GLY A 48 -11.16 -2.45 14.85
CA GLY A 48 -11.51 -3.37 13.76
C GLY A 48 -10.30 -3.62 12.86
N ALA A 49 -10.17 -4.82 12.30
CA ALA A 49 -9.07 -5.17 11.38
C ALA A 49 -7.66 -4.78 11.87
N ASP A 50 -7.38 -5.02 13.16
CA ASP A 50 -6.10 -4.73 13.83
C ASP A 50 -5.71 -3.23 13.88
N VAL A 51 -6.69 -2.34 13.66
CA VAL A 51 -6.53 -0.89 13.84
C VAL A 51 -7.49 -0.34 14.89
N LEU A 52 -7.05 0.72 15.56
CA LEU A 52 -7.86 1.57 16.43
C LEU A 52 -8.08 2.91 15.72
N LEU A 53 -9.33 3.28 15.52
CA LEU A 53 -9.74 4.51 14.85
C LEU A 53 -10.40 5.45 15.85
N GLU A 54 -9.87 6.66 15.96
CA GLU A 54 -10.49 7.77 16.67
C GLU A 54 -11.24 8.66 15.66
N PHE A 55 -12.54 8.83 15.87
CA PHE A 55 -13.41 9.54 14.93
C PHE A 55 -14.37 10.52 15.64
N PRO A 56 -14.85 11.57 14.95
CA PRO A 56 -15.75 12.54 15.55
C PRO A 56 -17.11 11.93 15.95
N SER A 57 -17.74 12.45 17.00
CA SER A 57 -19.09 12.04 17.41
C SER A 57 -20.19 12.22 16.35
N SER A 58 -19.97 13.07 15.34
CA SER A 58 -20.84 13.23 14.16
C SER A 58 -20.82 12.04 13.20
N TRP A 59 -19.91 11.09 13.39
CA TRP A 59 -19.84 9.86 12.61
C TRP A 59 -20.48 8.71 13.38
N GLN A 60 -21.08 7.79 12.62
CA GLN A 60 -21.78 6.63 13.16
C GLN A 60 -21.42 5.37 12.40
N ARG A 61 -21.45 4.22 13.09
CA ARG A 61 -21.27 2.93 12.44
C ARG A 61 -22.47 2.62 11.54
N THR A 62 -22.20 2.05 10.38
CA THR A 62 -23.23 1.46 9.51
C THR A 62 -23.00 -0.04 9.35
N ARG A 63 -24.08 -0.78 9.09
CA ARG A 63 -24.04 -2.20 8.71
C ARG A 63 -24.19 -2.41 7.21
N ALA A 64 -24.47 -1.34 6.45
CA ALA A 64 -24.64 -1.36 5.01
C ALA A 64 -23.57 -0.46 4.37
N PRO A 65 -22.29 -0.89 4.33
CA PRO A 65 -21.25 -0.13 3.66
C PRO A 65 -21.51 -0.03 2.15
N VAL A 66 -20.96 1.03 1.54
CA VAL A 66 -20.86 1.12 0.08
C VAL A 66 -19.96 -0.01 -0.42
N ALA A 67 -20.47 -0.82 -1.33
CA ALA A 67 -19.69 -1.85 -1.99
C ALA A 67 -18.66 -1.22 -2.93
N ILE A 68 -17.39 -1.60 -2.77
CA ILE A 68 -16.30 -1.22 -3.67
C ILE A 68 -16.01 -2.41 -4.60
N PRO A 69 -16.24 -2.30 -5.93
CA PRO A 69 -16.03 -3.40 -6.86
C PRO A 69 -14.61 -3.97 -6.75
N GLY A 70 -14.52 -5.30 -6.67
CA GLY A 70 -13.23 -6.01 -6.60
C GLY A 70 -12.50 -5.94 -5.26
N LEU A 71 -12.97 -5.14 -4.29
CA LEU A 71 -12.37 -5.01 -2.96
C LEU A 71 -13.17 -5.82 -1.92
N ALA A 72 -12.80 -7.08 -1.73
CA ALA A 72 -13.38 -7.92 -0.69
C ALA A 72 -12.65 -7.69 0.64
N LEU A 73 -13.39 -7.30 1.67
CA LEU A 73 -12.87 -7.03 3.01
C LEU A 73 -13.42 -8.04 4.02
N ALA A 74 -12.53 -8.69 4.76
CA ALA A 74 -12.89 -9.47 5.94
C ALA A 74 -12.89 -8.59 7.20
N ARG A 75 -13.67 -8.96 8.24
CA ARG A 75 -13.78 -8.21 9.51
C ARG A 75 -14.10 -6.72 9.29
N GLU A 76 -15.03 -6.46 8.38
CA GLU A 76 -15.32 -5.10 7.92
C GLU A 76 -15.90 -4.21 9.02
N LEU A 77 -15.41 -2.98 9.06
CA LEU A 77 -15.89 -1.88 9.86
C LEU A 77 -16.23 -0.71 8.94
N ALA A 78 -17.45 -0.20 9.04
CA ALA A 78 -17.89 0.94 8.24
C ALA A 78 -18.42 2.07 9.11
N LEU A 79 -17.97 3.29 8.82
CA LEU A 79 -18.41 4.54 9.42
C LEU A 79 -18.96 5.46 8.34
N VAL A 80 -20.04 6.17 8.65
CA VAL A 80 -20.63 7.19 7.77
C VAL A 80 -20.74 8.50 8.52
N ALA A 81 -20.48 9.61 7.84
CA ALA A 81 -20.64 10.94 8.41
C ALA A 81 -22.13 11.34 8.42
N ALA A 82 -22.60 11.95 9.52
CA ALA A 82 -23.95 12.46 9.60
C ALA A 82 -24.27 13.47 8.47
N GLY A 83 -25.50 13.45 7.98
CA GLY A 83 -25.96 14.39 6.93
C GLY A 83 -25.50 14.05 5.50
N THR A 84 -24.84 12.91 5.28
CA THR A 84 -24.32 12.52 3.96
C THR A 84 -25.15 11.44 3.27
N HIS A 85 -26.26 11.00 3.87
CA HIS A 85 -27.09 9.89 3.36
C HIS A 85 -26.27 8.64 2.99
N GLU A 86 -25.25 8.33 3.80
CA GLU A 86 -24.34 7.17 3.62
C GLU A 86 -23.46 7.23 2.36
N GLN A 87 -23.39 8.39 1.70
CA GLN A 87 -22.60 8.58 0.48
C GLN A 87 -21.16 9.01 0.77
N ALA A 88 -20.85 9.39 2.01
CA ALA A 88 -19.49 9.70 2.42
C ALA A 88 -19.16 9.05 3.77
N GLY A 89 -17.98 8.42 3.83
CA GLY A 89 -17.61 7.61 4.97
C GLY A 89 -16.22 6.99 4.87
N LEU A 90 -16.01 6.05 5.78
CA LEU A 90 -14.80 5.27 5.94
C LEU A 90 -15.20 3.79 5.99
N ILE A 91 -14.52 2.95 5.22
CA ILE A 91 -14.54 1.50 5.41
C ILE A 91 -13.16 1.04 5.85
N SER A 92 -13.09 -0.01 6.66
CA SER A 92 -11.86 -0.66 7.07
C SER A 92 -12.08 -2.15 7.12
N GLY A 93 -11.06 -2.93 6.77
CA GLY A 93 -11.13 -4.38 6.80
C GLY A 93 -9.82 -5.03 6.41
N GLN A 94 -9.81 -6.35 6.36
CA GLN A 94 -8.63 -7.12 5.98
C GLN A 94 -8.73 -7.66 4.57
N LEU A 95 -7.64 -7.51 3.85
CA LEU A 95 -7.42 -8.12 2.55
C LEU A 95 -6.99 -9.58 2.71
N THR A 96 -7.10 -10.32 1.63
CA THR A 96 -6.59 -11.70 1.58
C THR A 96 -5.07 -11.70 1.68
N ALA A 97 -4.52 -12.56 2.53
CA ALA A 97 -3.08 -12.71 2.70
C ALA A 97 -2.45 -13.47 1.53
N GLY A 98 -1.15 -13.26 1.32
CA GLY A 98 -0.34 -14.06 0.39
C GLY A 98 -0.36 -13.59 -1.07
N GLU A 99 -1.06 -12.50 -1.39
CA GLU A 99 -0.94 -11.89 -2.71
C GLU A 99 0.40 -11.15 -2.87
N PRO A 100 1.05 -11.20 -4.06
CA PRO A 100 2.31 -10.49 -4.31
C PRO A 100 2.20 -8.96 -4.30
N SER A 101 0.98 -8.45 -4.47
CA SER A 101 0.68 -7.03 -4.59
C SER A 101 -0.02 -6.52 -3.33
N PRO A 102 0.19 -5.25 -2.94
CA PRO A 102 -0.53 -4.65 -1.82
C PRO A 102 -2.04 -4.48 -2.09
N LEU A 103 -2.47 -4.48 -3.36
CA LEU A 103 -3.88 -4.44 -3.74
C LEU A 103 -4.35 -5.80 -4.25
N PRO A 104 -5.58 -6.27 -3.94
CA PRO A 104 -6.05 -7.57 -4.42
C PRO A 104 -6.17 -7.65 -5.93
N ALA A 105 -5.90 -8.83 -6.52
CA ALA A 105 -5.99 -9.04 -7.96
C ALA A 105 -7.40 -8.77 -8.52
N SER A 106 -8.44 -9.10 -7.74
CA SER A 106 -9.83 -8.77 -8.09
C SER A 106 -10.08 -7.26 -8.18
N PHE A 107 -9.41 -6.47 -7.34
CA PHE A 107 -9.50 -5.02 -7.37
C PHE A 107 -8.71 -4.43 -8.54
N ARG A 108 -7.48 -4.90 -8.76
CA ARG A 108 -6.64 -4.44 -9.90
C ARG A 108 -7.31 -4.68 -11.25
N LYS A 109 -8.03 -5.78 -11.43
CA LYS A 109 -8.78 -6.09 -12.67
C LYS A 109 -9.87 -5.09 -13.02
N VAL A 110 -10.41 -4.36 -12.03
CA VAL A 110 -11.43 -3.33 -12.26
C VAL A 110 -10.86 -1.90 -12.22
N LEU A 111 -9.56 -1.74 -11.93
CA LEU A 111 -8.89 -0.45 -12.00
C LEU A 111 -8.67 -0.03 -13.45
N LEU A 112 -8.96 1.24 -13.72
CA LEU A 112 -8.70 1.88 -15.00
C LEU A 112 -7.37 2.63 -14.88
N GLY A 113 -6.27 1.90 -15.06
CA GLY A 113 -4.91 2.42 -14.96
C GLY A 113 -4.28 2.28 -13.57
N VAL A 114 -3.01 2.66 -13.47
CA VAL A 114 -2.22 2.56 -12.23
C VAL A 114 -2.53 3.76 -11.33
N PRO A 115 -2.94 3.56 -10.07
CA PRO A 115 -3.21 4.66 -9.14
C PRO A 115 -1.93 5.39 -8.76
N LYS A 116 -2.09 6.62 -8.25
CA LYS A 116 -0.99 7.33 -7.61
C LYS A 116 -0.73 6.71 -6.24
N THR A 117 0.47 6.20 -6.03
CA THR A 117 0.94 5.65 -4.75
C THR A 117 1.75 6.69 -4.00
N GLU A 118 1.40 6.93 -2.74
CA GLU A 118 2.15 7.76 -1.78
C GLU A 118 2.34 6.98 -0.48
N LEU A 119 3.31 7.39 0.33
CA LEU A 119 3.43 6.90 1.70
C LEU A 119 2.71 7.87 2.64
N LEU A 120 1.92 7.30 3.56
CA LEU A 120 1.35 8.02 4.67
C LEU A 120 2.06 7.59 5.95
N ASP A 121 2.72 8.54 6.61
CA ASP A 121 3.23 8.38 7.97
C ASP A 121 2.13 8.69 9.00
N PHE A 122 2.01 7.85 10.02
CA PHE A 122 1.18 8.10 11.20
C PHE A 122 1.89 7.59 12.46
N LEU A 123 1.38 7.95 13.64
CA LEU A 123 2.05 7.67 14.92
C LEU A 123 2.39 6.19 15.14
N GLY A 124 1.63 5.30 14.50
CA GLY A 124 1.76 3.84 14.61
C GLY A 124 2.54 3.16 13.48
N GLY A 125 3.00 3.85 12.44
CA GLY A 125 3.69 3.23 11.30
C GLY A 125 3.43 3.93 9.96
N GLN A 126 3.56 3.18 8.87
CA GLN A 126 3.37 3.67 7.51
C GLN A 126 2.27 2.87 6.78
N ALA A 127 1.64 3.52 5.81
CA ALA A 127 0.70 2.89 4.89
C ALA A 127 0.94 3.35 3.45
N TYR A 128 0.64 2.49 2.48
CA TYR A 128 0.49 2.91 1.10
C TYR A 128 -0.84 3.63 0.93
N ARG A 129 -0.81 4.86 0.42
CA ARG A 129 -1.98 5.64 0.01
C ARG A 129 -2.12 5.58 -1.49
N TYR A 130 -3.25 5.05 -1.95
CA TYR A 130 -3.67 5.05 -3.35
C TYR A 130 -4.74 6.12 -3.55
N SER A 131 -4.45 7.07 -4.44
CA SER A 131 -5.36 8.16 -4.79
C SER A 131 -5.57 8.23 -6.30
N GLY A 132 -6.59 8.98 -6.72
CA GLY A 132 -6.97 9.08 -8.13
C GLY A 132 -7.51 7.75 -8.70
N LEU A 133 -8.06 6.89 -7.83
CA LEU A 133 -8.59 5.59 -8.20
C LEU A 133 -9.77 5.74 -9.17
N GLN A 134 -9.65 5.13 -10.35
CA GLN A 134 -10.73 5.00 -11.32
C GLN A 134 -11.13 3.53 -11.38
N ILE A 135 -12.36 3.23 -10.98
CA ILE A 135 -12.83 1.84 -10.80
C ILE A 135 -14.04 1.60 -11.69
N SER A 136 -13.96 0.57 -12.52
CA SER A 136 -15.09 0.11 -13.34
C SER A 136 -16.23 -0.38 -12.45
N GLY A 137 -17.45 0.12 -12.70
CA GLY A 137 -18.64 -0.21 -11.91
C GLY A 137 -18.77 0.54 -10.58
N TYR A 138 -17.87 1.47 -10.25
CA TYR A 138 -17.99 2.33 -9.08
C TYR A 138 -18.77 3.62 -9.43
N PRO A 139 -19.63 4.15 -8.53
CA PRO A 139 -20.48 5.29 -8.85
C PRO A 139 -19.69 6.50 -9.38
N ALA A 140 -20.12 7.01 -10.54
CA ALA A 140 -19.47 8.14 -11.18
C ALA A 140 -19.46 9.37 -10.26
N GLY A 141 -18.30 10.02 -10.14
CA GLY A 141 -18.13 11.21 -9.31
C GLY A 141 -17.93 10.93 -7.82
N GLN A 142 -17.86 9.65 -7.41
CA GLN A 142 -17.44 9.24 -6.08
C GLN A 142 -15.92 9.06 -6.04
N ALA A 143 -15.26 9.81 -5.16
CA ALA A 143 -13.84 9.65 -4.89
C ALA A 143 -13.62 8.49 -3.92
N LEU A 144 -12.48 7.81 -4.07
CA LEU A 144 -11.96 6.82 -3.13
C LEU A 144 -10.47 7.08 -2.96
N ASN A 145 -10.04 7.22 -1.71
CA ASN A 145 -8.64 7.12 -1.31
C ASN A 145 -8.50 5.85 -0.46
N LEU A 146 -7.60 4.96 -0.88
CA LEU A 146 -7.41 3.66 -0.24
C LEU A 146 -6.05 3.65 0.44
N TYR A 147 -6.02 3.21 1.69
CA TYR A 147 -4.83 3.08 2.52
C TYR A 147 -4.60 1.61 2.81
N VAL A 148 -3.41 1.09 2.55
CA VAL A 148 -3.06 -0.30 2.84
C VAL A 148 -1.88 -0.34 3.79
N ILE A 149 -2.08 -1.00 4.92
CA ILE A 149 -1.07 -1.27 5.93
C ILE A 149 -0.66 -2.74 5.79
N PRO A 150 0.57 -3.03 5.34
CA PRO A 150 1.07 -4.40 5.29
C PRO A 150 1.12 -5.01 6.69
N ASN A 151 0.70 -6.28 6.80
CA ASN A 151 0.75 -7.03 8.05
C ASN A 151 1.36 -8.42 7.76
N PRO A 152 2.69 -8.56 7.76
CA PRO A 152 3.35 -9.83 7.48
C PRO A 152 2.88 -10.92 8.43
N GLY A 153 2.41 -12.04 7.88
CA GLY A 153 1.84 -13.16 8.64
C GLY A 153 0.32 -13.14 8.78
N ASN A 154 -0.34 -12.02 8.49
CA ASN A 154 -1.78 -11.89 8.38
C ASN A 154 -2.18 -11.24 7.04
N GLY A 155 -3.47 -11.02 6.83
CA GLY A 155 -3.94 -10.20 5.72
C GLY A 155 -3.60 -8.72 5.95
N PRO A 156 -3.18 -7.97 4.90
CA PRO A 156 -3.02 -6.52 5.00
C PRO A 156 -4.32 -5.84 5.46
N THR A 157 -4.21 -4.75 6.22
CA THR A 157 -5.38 -3.95 6.58
C THR A 157 -5.59 -2.86 5.54
N ALA A 158 -6.80 -2.79 4.98
CA ALA A 158 -7.21 -1.76 4.04
C ALA A 158 -8.20 -0.80 4.71
N ILE A 159 -8.03 0.49 4.48
CA ILE A 159 -8.94 1.55 4.92
C ILE A 159 -9.29 2.41 3.71
N GLY A 160 -10.58 2.55 3.40
CA GLY A 160 -11.07 3.34 2.27
C GLY A 160 -11.83 4.57 2.75
N CYS A 161 -11.39 5.76 2.35
CA CYS A 161 -12.13 7.01 2.50
C CYS A 161 -12.87 7.32 1.21
N TYR A 162 -14.20 7.42 1.29
CA TYR A 162 -15.03 7.67 0.12
C TYR A 162 -15.98 8.86 0.31
N ALA A 163 -16.20 9.60 -0.77
CA ALA A 163 -17.18 10.68 -0.81
C ALA A 163 -17.43 11.14 -2.26
N PRO A 164 -18.64 11.55 -2.64
CA PRO A 164 -18.85 12.33 -3.85
C PRO A 164 -18.22 13.73 -3.72
N LYS A 165 -17.92 14.38 -4.86
CA LYS A 165 -17.28 15.71 -4.90
C LYS A 165 -17.93 16.77 -3.99
N ARG A 166 -19.26 16.73 -3.82
CA ARG A 166 -19.99 17.66 -2.94
C ARG A 166 -19.66 17.52 -1.45
N TYR A 167 -19.08 16.40 -1.03
CA TYR A 167 -18.68 16.10 0.35
C TYR A 167 -17.15 16.06 0.52
N VAL A 168 -16.41 16.88 -0.23
CA VAL A 168 -14.94 16.93 -0.14
C VAL A 168 -14.41 17.22 1.27
N ALA A 169 -15.13 18.04 2.06
CA ALA A 169 -14.76 18.30 3.45
C ALA A 169 -14.85 17.04 4.34
N ILE A 170 -15.83 16.17 4.08
CA ILE A 170 -15.98 14.89 4.77
C ILE A 170 -14.87 13.92 4.34
N LEU A 171 -14.48 13.95 3.06
CA LEU A 171 -13.32 13.19 2.59
C LEU A 171 -12.06 13.60 3.36
N SER A 172 -11.78 14.91 3.47
CA SER A 172 -10.64 15.40 4.25
C SER A 172 -10.72 15.05 5.73
N GLU A 173 -11.91 15.07 6.33
CA GLU A 173 -12.10 14.62 7.71
C GLU A 173 -11.83 13.11 7.87
N CYS A 174 -12.24 12.29 6.89
CA CYS A 174 -11.89 10.87 6.84
C CYS A 174 -10.37 10.66 6.83
N GLU A 175 -9.66 11.40 5.99
CA GLU A 175 -8.19 11.30 5.92
C GLU A 175 -7.52 11.69 7.23
N GLN A 176 -8.08 12.65 7.98
CA GLN A 176 -7.61 13.01 9.32
C GLN A 176 -7.84 11.90 10.35
N ILE A 177 -8.94 11.13 10.23
CA ILE A 177 -9.17 9.93 11.05
C ILE A 177 -8.08 8.89 10.76
N VAL A 178 -7.79 8.64 9.48
CA VAL A 178 -6.73 7.70 9.06
C VAL A 178 -5.36 8.16 9.55
N ALA A 179 -5.02 9.44 9.43
CA ALA A 179 -3.73 9.98 9.87
C ALA A 179 -3.47 9.84 11.39
N LYS A 180 -4.53 9.63 12.20
CA LYS A 180 -4.46 9.43 13.65
C LYS A 180 -4.64 7.96 14.06
N LEU A 181 -4.70 7.04 13.10
CA LEU A 181 -4.91 5.63 13.41
C LEU A 181 -3.78 5.08 14.27
N THR A 182 -4.11 4.10 15.11
CA THR A 182 -3.13 3.34 15.89
C THR A 182 -3.19 1.87 15.49
N LEU A 183 -2.04 1.24 15.24
CA LEU A 183 -1.98 -0.19 14.98
C LEU A 183 -2.07 -0.98 16.29
N VAL A 184 -2.79 -2.09 16.27
CA VAL A 184 -2.95 -2.97 17.43
C VAL A 184 -2.12 -4.22 17.21
N GLY A 185 -1.11 -4.43 18.07
CA GLY A 185 -0.33 -5.67 18.10
C GLY A 185 0.58 -5.90 16.88
N GLN A 186 0.93 -4.84 16.14
CA GLN A 186 1.77 -4.93 14.94
C GLN A 186 3.13 -4.24 15.14
N SER A 187 4.18 -4.81 14.55
CA SER A 187 5.49 -4.17 14.42
C SER A 187 5.47 -3.13 13.30
N GLN A 188 6.15 -2.01 13.52
CA GLN A 188 6.29 -0.96 12.50
C GLN A 188 7.20 -1.44 11.37
N PHE A 189 6.82 -1.15 10.13
CA PHE A 189 7.63 -1.42 8.96
C PHE A 189 7.93 -0.12 8.23
N ASP A 190 9.16 0.00 7.75
CA ASP A 190 9.53 1.03 6.79
C ASP A 190 9.10 0.56 5.39
N LEU A 191 8.15 1.29 4.83
CA LEU A 191 7.60 1.10 3.48
C LEU A 191 8.30 2.01 2.46
N THR A 192 9.26 2.82 2.90
CA THR A 192 10.06 3.68 2.01
C THR A 192 10.77 2.82 0.97
N PRO A 193 10.58 3.08 -0.34
CA PRO A 193 11.31 2.36 -1.38
C PRO A 193 12.82 2.52 -1.19
N ASP A 194 13.51 1.41 -0.99
CA ASP A 194 14.97 1.40 -0.93
C ASP A 194 15.55 1.81 -2.31
N ALA A 195 16.29 2.91 -2.34
CA ALA A 195 16.82 3.48 -3.58
C ALA A 195 17.89 2.59 -4.25
N GLY A 196 18.68 1.85 -3.45
CA GLY A 196 19.72 0.95 -3.96
C GLY A 196 19.12 -0.27 -4.65
N TYR A 197 18.09 -0.86 -4.03
CA TYR A 197 17.27 -1.92 -4.57
C TYR A 197 16.51 -1.45 -5.81
N ALA A 198 15.84 -0.28 -5.75
CA ALA A 198 15.09 0.29 -6.86
C ALA A 198 15.98 0.49 -8.10
N LYS A 199 17.21 0.98 -7.91
CA LYS A 199 18.18 1.17 -9.00
C LYS A 199 18.58 -0.15 -9.66
N GLN A 200 18.84 -1.19 -8.86
CA GLN A 200 19.24 -2.51 -9.36
C GLN A 200 18.08 -3.21 -10.09
N LEU A 201 16.89 -3.19 -9.49
CA LEU A 201 15.65 -3.66 -10.11
C LEU A 201 15.40 -2.93 -11.43
N GLY A 202 15.43 -1.60 -11.42
CA GLY A 202 15.22 -0.77 -12.60
C GLY A 202 16.20 -1.08 -13.73
N ALA A 203 17.47 -1.30 -13.43
CA ALA A 203 18.48 -1.66 -14.44
C ALA A 203 18.21 -3.03 -15.08
N ALA A 204 17.86 -4.03 -14.27
CA ALA A 204 17.51 -5.38 -14.76
C ALA A 204 16.27 -5.35 -15.68
N ILE A 205 15.23 -4.61 -15.27
CA ILE A 205 13.98 -4.52 -16.03
C ILE A 205 14.11 -3.66 -17.28
N HIS A 206 14.79 -2.51 -17.20
CA HIS A 206 14.96 -1.63 -18.36
C HIS A 206 15.70 -2.35 -19.51
N THR A 207 16.73 -3.13 -19.18
CA THR A 207 17.46 -3.92 -20.16
C THR A 207 16.53 -4.92 -20.84
N LEU A 208 15.79 -5.70 -20.06
CA LEU A 208 14.81 -6.67 -20.57
C LEU A 208 13.74 -6.01 -21.47
N ASP A 209 13.14 -4.92 -21.02
CA ASP A 209 12.01 -4.28 -21.71
C ASP A 209 12.44 -3.74 -23.09
N SER A 210 13.62 -3.11 -23.17
CA SER A 210 14.16 -2.60 -24.43
C SER A 210 14.41 -3.70 -25.47
N GLU A 211 14.97 -4.84 -25.01
CA GLU A 211 15.25 -5.99 -25.87
C GLU A 211 13.97 -6.74 -26.25
N ARG A 212 13.03 -6.88 -25.30
CA ARG A 212 11.71 -7.47 -25.51
C ARG A 212 10.98 -6.76 -26.66
N LEU A 213 10.86 -5.43 -26.58
CA LEU A 213 10.15 -4.64 -27.59
C LEU A 213 10.83 -4.69 -28.96
N ALA A 214 12.17 -4.69 -29.01
CA ALA A 214 12.90 -4.82 -30.28
C ALA A 214 12.72 -6.20 -30.92
N LEU A 215 12.82 -7.28 -30.13
CA LEU A 215 12.71 -8.65 -30.62
C LEU A 215 11.27 -9.02 -30.98
N ARG A 216 10.25 -8.56 -30.23
CA ARG A 216 8.84 -8.79 -30.57
C ARG A 216 8.47 -8.17 -31.92
N ARG A 217 8.95 -6.96 -32.22
CA ARG A 217 8.76 -6.35 -33.55
C ARG A 217 9.35 -7.22 -34.66
N ARG A 218 10.58 -7.71 -34.48
CA ARG A 218 11.23 -8.60 -35.46
C ARG A 218 10.53 -9.95 -35.61
N ILE A 219 9.95 -10.49 -34.53
CA ILE A 219 9.14 -11.72 -34.58
C ILE A 219 7.91 -11.49 -35.44
N HIS A 220 7.21 -10.36 -35.24
CA HIS A 220 6.01 -10.02 -36.00
C HIS A 220 6.30 -9.80 -37.50
N GLU A 221 7.45 -9.22 -37.83
CA GLU A 221 7.89 -8.98 -39.21
C GLU A 221 8.42 -10.26 -39.90
N SER A 222 8.80 -11.28 -39.14
CA SER A 222 9.46 -12.48 -39.65
C SER A 222 8.46 -13.49 -40.20
N LYS A 223 8.52 -13.74 -41.52
CA LYS A 223 7.73 -14.78 -42.20
C LYS A 223 8.42 -16.15 -42.25
N ARG A 224 9.65 -16.26 -41.75
CA ARG A 224 10.46 -17.49 -41.86
C ARG A 224 10.47 -18.25 -40.52
N PRO A 225 10.03 -19.53 -40.49
CA PRO A 225 9.98 -20.31 -39.25
C PRO A 225 11.34 -20.46 -38.55
N THR A 226 12.43 -20.62 -39.32
CA THR A 226 13.79 -20.69 -38.77
C THR A 226 14.23 -19.41 -38.07
N GLN A 227 13.90 -18.25 -38.64
CA GLN A 227 14.19 -16.94 -38.06
C GLN A 227 13.35 -16.71 -36.79
N LEU A 228 12.09 -17.15 -36.77
CA LEU A 228 11.25 -17.12 -35.57
C LEU A 228 11.87 -17.94 -34.42
N GLY A 229 12.38 -19.15 -34.70
CA GLY A 229 13.04 -19.98 -33.70
C GLY A 229 14.28 -19.33 -33.07
N VAL A 230 15.11 -18.66 -33.88
CA VAL A 230 16.28 -17.92 -33.39
C VAL A 230 15.87 -16.73 -32.51
N LEU A 231 14.87 -15.96 -32.95
CA LEU A 231 14.37 -14.80 -32.18
C LEU A 231 13.73 -15.24 -30.85
N ALA A 232 12.96 -16.32 -30.85
CA ALA A 232 12.35 -16.88 -29.65
C ALA A 232 13.41 -17.40 -28.67
N THR A 233 14.42 -18.13 -29.15
CA THR A 233 15.56 -18.55 -28.32
C THR A 233 16.30 -17.36 -27.71
N THR A 234 16.47 -16.29 -28.49
CA THR A 234 17.10 -15.05 -28.01
C THR A 234 16.28 -14.44 -26.87
N LEU A 235 14.96 -14.30 -27.03
CA LEU A 235 14.07 -13.78 -25.99
C LEU A 235 14.09 -14.65 -24.73
N ALA A 236 14.05 -15.97 -24.88
CA ALA A 236 14.16 -16.89 -23.75
C ALA A 236 15.44 -16.62 -22.93
N ALA A 237 16.58 -16.45 -23.58
CA ALA A 237 17.83 -16.12 -22.90
C ALA A 237 17.79 -14.76 -22.18
N LYS A 238 17.07 -13.76 -22.72
CA LYS A 238 16.91 -12.46 -22.06
C LYS A 238 16.04 -12.54 -20.81
N PHE A 239 14.94 -13.29 -20.86
CA PHE A 239 14.13 -13.56 -19.67
C PHE A 239 14.91 -14.35 -18.61
N ALA A 240 15.70 -15.36 -18.99
CA ALA A 240 16.59 -16.08 -18.06
C ALA A 240 17.59 -15.12 -17.38
N ALA A 241 18.24 -14.25 -18.16
CA ALA A 241 19.22 -13.31 -17.65
C ALA A 241 18.59 -12.30 -16.67
N ALA A 242 17.39 -11.81 -16.97
CA ALA A 242 16.63 -10.94 -16.06
C ALA A 242 16.28 -11.66 -14.75
N ALA A 243 15.78 -12.91 -14.82
CA ALA A 243 15.50 -13.71 -13.63
C ALA A 243 16.75 -13.96 -12.78
N ALA A 244 17.88 -14.29 -13.42
CA ALA A 244 19.16 -14.47 -12.76
C ALA A 244 19.70 -13.18 -12.12
N GLY A 245 19.46 -12.02 -12.75
CA GLY A 245 19.82 -10.71 -12.22
C GLY A 245 18.97 -10.28 -11.01
N LEU A 246 17.72 -10.74 -10.94
CA LEU A 246 16.82 -10.46 -9.81
C LEU A 246 17.07 -11.37 -8.61
N SER A 247 17.41 -12.64 -8.84
CA SER A 247 17.57 -13.63 -7.77
C SER A 247 18.53 -13.23 -6.63
N PRO A 248 19.67 -12.56 -6.86
CA PRO A 248 20.58 -12.17 -5.78
C PRO A 248 20.20 -10.85 -5.10
N LEU A 249 19.19 -10.13 -5.59
CA LEU A 249 18.76 -8.90 -4.95
C LEU A 249 18.08 -9.24 -3.63
N GLU A 250 18.43 -8.51 -2.57
CA GLU A 250 17.78 -8.58 -1.27
C GLU A 250 16.64 -7.56 -1.24
N PRO A 251 15.37 -7.99 -1.39
CA PRO A 251 14.25 -7.06 -1.34
C PRO A 251 13.97 -6.61 0.09
N PRO A 252 13.56 -5.35 0.29
CA PRO A 252 12.86 -4.96 1.51
C PRO A 252 11.63 -5.85 1.76
N ILE A 253 11.22 -6.00 3.02
CA ILE A 253 10.15 -6.93 3.43
C ILE A 253 8.88 -6.78 2.57
N ALA A 254 8.46 -5.54 2.30
CA ALA A 254 7.26 -5.25 1.51
C ALA A 254 7.38 -5.64 0.02
N ALA A 255 8.60 -5.74 -0.51
CA ALA A 255 8.88 -6.05 -1.91
C ALA A 255 9.16 -7.54 -2.18
N GLY A 256 9.41 -8.34 -1.14
CA GLY A 256 9.83 -9.74 -1.30
C GLY A 256 8.85 -10.61 -2.07
N ALA A 257 7.56 -10.50 -1.78
CA ALA A 257 6.52 -11.26 -2.48
C ALA A 257 6.41 -10.84 -3.96
N ALA A 258 6.50 -9.54 -4.25
CA ALA A 258 6.51 -9.02 -5.61
C ALA A 258 7.74 -9.48 -6.41
N GLN A 259 8.94 -9.48 -5.81
CA GLN A 259 10.17 -9.99 -6.44
C GLN A 259 10.04 -11.48 -6.79
N ALA A 260 9.55 -12.29 -5.85
CA ALA A 260 9.37 -13.73 -6.06
C ALA A 260 8.38 -14.02 -7.21
N ALA A 261 7.26 -13.28 -7.26
CA ALA A 261 6.27 -13.40 -8.32
C ALA A 261 6.81 -12.95 -9.69
N LEU A 262 7.55 -11.85 -9.73
CA LEU A 262 8.20 -11.36 -10.96
C LEU A 262 9.26 -12.36 -11.45
N GLY A 263 10.13 -12.85 -10.57
CA GLY A 263 11.13 -13.87 -10.90
C GLY A 263 10.50 -15.14 -11.48
N SER A 264 9.41 -15.61 -10.87
CA SER A 264 8.65 -16.77 -11.36
C SER A 264 8.03 -16.50 -12.75
N SER A 265 7.50 -15.30 -12.98
CA SER A 265 6.91 -14.91 -14.27
C SER A 265 7.95 -14.80 -15.38
N LEU A 266 9.15 -14.31 -15.07
CA LEU A 266 10.28 -14.26 -16.01
C LEU A 266 10.72 -15.68 -16.43
N LEU A 267 10.81 -16.60 -15.48
CA LEU A 267 11.12 -18.02 -15.78
C LEU A 267 10.00 -18.68 -16.60
N ALA A 268 8.74 -18.35 -16.34
CA ALA A 268 7.62 -18.83 -17.15
C ALA A 268 7.69 -18.30 -18.61
N ALA A 269 8.05 -17.02 -18.79
CA ALA A 269 8.23 -16.41 -20.11
C ALA A 269 9.41 -17.05 -20.86
N GLU A 270 10.51 -17.29 -20.16
CA GLU A 270 11.66 -18.01 -20.70
C GLU A 270 11.27 -19.40 -21.22
N SER A 271 10.58 -20.19 -20.41
CA SER A 271 10.08 -21.52 -20.80
C SER A 271 9.14 -21.46 -22.01
N ALA A 272 8.21 -20.50 -22.04
CA ALA A 272 7.27 -20.31 -23.14
C ALA A 272 7.99 -19.99 -24.46
N TYR A 273 9.00 -19.12 -24.42
CA TYR A 273 9.80 -18.78 -25.60
C TYR A 273 10.69 -19.94 -26.08
N ARG A 274 11.23 -20.77 -25.18
CA ARG A 274 11.92 -22.02 -25.58
C ARG A 274 10.95 -23.00 -26.25
N ALA A 275 9.75 -23.16 -25.71
CA ALA A 275 8.74 -24.03 -26.32
C ALA A 275 8.33 -23.53 -27.72
N LEU A 276 8.19 -22.21 -27.90
CA LEU A 276 7.94 -21.59 -29.19
C LEU A 276 9.08 -21.85 -30.17
N SER A 277 10.34 -21.78 -29.74
CA SER A 277 11.49 -22.00 -30.64
C SER A 277 11.59 -23.43 -31.15
N HIS A 278 11.32 -24.43 -30.31
CA HIS A 278 11.29 -25.84 -30.71
C HIS A 278 10.18 -26.17 -31.70
N ARG A 279 9.01 -25.52 -31.57
CA ARG A 279 7.84 -25.78 -32.43
C ARG A 279 7.86 -24.99 -33.73
N ALA A 280 8.59 -23.88 -33.80
CA ALA A 280 8.78 -23.17 -35.06
C ALA A 280 9.44 -24.05 -36.15
N SER A 281 10.14 -25.11 -35.77
CA SER A 281 10.71 -26.11 -36.69
C SER A 281 9.77 -27.27 -37.06
N GLU A 282 8.66 -27.47 -36.34
CA GLU A 282 7.75 -28.62 -36.49
C GLU A 282 6.37 -28.13 -36.94
N ALA A 283 6.04 -28.34 -38.21
CA ALA A 283 4.86 -27.75 -38.85
C ALA A 283 3.53 -28.25 -38.25
N GLY A 284 2.80 -27.36 -37.58
CA GLY A 284 1.40 -27.56 -37.19
C GLY A 284 0.77 -26.27 -36.63
N GLU A 285 -0.16 -25.69 -37.40
CA GLU A 285 -0.78 -24.36 -37.14
C GLU A 285 -1.46 -24.25 -35.77
N SER A 286 -2.17 -25.30 -35.32
CA SER A 286 -2.83 -25.33 -34.00
C SER A 286 -1.85 -25.34 -32.83
N SER A 287 -0.72 -26.04 -32.98
CA SER A 287 0.32 -26.10 -31.97
C SER A 287 1.04 -24.76 -31.81
N TYR A 288 1.20 -24.03 -32.92
CA TYR A 288 1.80 -22.70 -32.95
C TYR A 288 0.92 -21.66 -32.23
N VAL A 289 -0.38 -21.62 -32.54
CA VAL A 289 -1.34 -20.72 -31.86
C VAL A 289 -1.37 -20.96 -30.35
N ALA A 290 -1.35 -22.23 -29.92
CA ALA A 290 -1.31 -22.56 -28.51
C ALA A 290 -0.03 -22.07 -27.80
N GLN A 291 1.13 -22.07 -28.48
CA GLN A 291 2.38 -21.52 -27.92
C GLN A 291 2.37 -20.00 -27.86
N LEU A 292 1.80 -19.32 -28.86
CA LEU A 292 1.63 -17.87 -28.80
C LEU A 292 0.77 -17.46 -27.60
N ALA A 293 -0.34 -18.15 -27.36
CA ALA A 293 -1.18 -17.90 -26.19
C ALA A 293 -0.48 -18.20 -24.85
N ARG A 294 0.55 -19.07 -24.83
CA ARG A 294 1.40 -19.29 -23.64
C ARG A 294 2.38 -18.14 -23.44
N VAL A 295 3.03 -17.68 -24.50
CA VAL A 295 3.91 -16.51 -24.48
C VAL A 295 3.17 -15.28 -23.99
N GLU A 296 1.98 -15.00 -24.54
CA GLU A 296 1.16 -13.85 -24.13
C GLU A 296 0.81 -13.90 -22.65
N ARG A 297 0.37 -15.06 -22.13
CA ARG A 297 0.06 -15.24 -20.71
C ARG A 297 1.29 -15.05 -19.81
N ALA A 298 2.45 -15.56 -20.24
CA ALA A 298 3.67 -15.41 -19.47
C ALA A 298 4.14 -13.95 -19.43
N GLU A 299 4.04 -13.23 -20.55
CA GLU A 299 4.35 -11.79 -20.57
C GLU A 299 3.36 -10.95 -19.76
N MET A 300 2.06 -11.27 -19.79
CA MET A 300 1.09 -10.63 -18.88
C MET A 300 1.49 -10.82 -17.41
N GLY A 301 1.99 -11.99 -17.02
CA GLY A 301 2.49 -12.22 -15.66
C GLY A 301 3.70 -11.33 -15.31
N VAL A 302 4.59 -11.08 -16.28
CA VAL A 302 5.70 -10.13 -16.11
C VAL A 302 5.18 -8.72 -15.91
N ASP A 303 4.23 -8.28 -16.74
CA ASP A 303 3.64 -6.95 -16.66
C ASP A 303 2.87 -6.75 -15.34
N GLU A 304 2.11 -7.74 -14.86
CA GLU A 304 1.45 -7.75 -13.54
C GLU A 304 2.46 -7.67 -12.38
N GLY A 305 3.60 -8.35 -12.52
CA GLY A 305 4.71 -8.27 -11.58
C GLY A 305 5.29 -6.86 -11.49
N LEU A 306 5.49 -6.20 -12.64
CA LEU A 306 5.97 -4.82 -12.71
C LEU A 306 4.94 -3.81 -12.15
N GLU A 307 3.65 -4.03 -12.42
CA GLU A 307 2.58 -3.23 -11.82
C GLU A 307 2.58 -3.34 -10.30
N SER A 308 2.83 -4.55 -9.76
CA SER A 308 2.93 -4.76 -8.31
C SER A 308 4.04 -3.91 -7.67
N PHE A 309 5.18 -3.75 -8.36
CA PHE A 309 6.25 -2.84 -7.91
C PHE A 309 5.84 -1.36 -7.97
N ALA A 310 5.10 -0.93 -9.00
CA ALA A 310 4.58 0.42 -9.07
C ALA A 310 3.61 0.73 -7.90
N LEU A 311 2.78 -0.25 -7.52
CA LEU A 311 1.88 -0.17 -6.36
C LEU A 311 2.62 -0.14 -5.01
N LEU A 312 3.87 -0.58 -4.96
CA LEU A 312 4.75 -0.49 -3.80
C LEU A 312 5.58 0.80 -3.77
N GLY A 313 5.42 1.68 -4.76
CA GLY A 313 6.18 2.93 -4.86
C GLY A 313 7.52 2.82 -5.59
N TYR A 314 7.84 1.66 -6.18
CA TYR A 314 9.04 1.47 -7.03
C TYR A 314 8.82 1.88 -8.49
N GLY A 315 7.75 2.63 -8.78
CA GLY A 315 7.43 3.11 -10.12
C GLY A 315 8.50 4.04 -10.69
N ARG A 316 8.58 4.10 -12.03
CA ARG A 316 9.55 4.92 -12.76
C ARG A 316 9.39 6.41 -12.37
N SER A 317 10.42 6.99 -11.76
CA SER A 317 10.69 8.43 -11.78
C SER A 317 11.22 8.85 -13.14
#